data_AF-A0A9W6GCW5-F1
#
_entry.id   AF-A0A9W6GCW5-F1
#
_cell.length_a   1.000
_cell.length_b   1.000
_cell.length_c   1.000
_cell.angle_alpha   90.00
_cell.angle_beta   90.00
_cell.angle_gamma   90.00
#
_symmetry.space_group_name_H-M   'P 1'
#
loop_
_entity.id
_entity.type
_entity.pdbx_description
1 polymer ?
#
loop_
_entity_poly.entity_id
_entity_poly.type
_entity_poly.pdbx_seq_one_letter_code
_entity_poly.pdbx_strand_id
1 'polypeptide(L)'
;MRVKWDYFNRVRIPEKFTRYLWDYKEEAPLEMLIFRVLKYGNFEEIKAIFELYPEQTYKIAMKYPEIKRGVKFWIKRWKSSLN
;
A
#
# COMPACT_ATOMS: atom_id res chain seq x y z
N MET A 1 -16.86 2.98 10.40
CA MET A 1 -16.07 1.79 10.83
C MET A 1 -14.67 2.25 11.18
N ARG A 2 -14.21 2.08 12.43
CA ARG A 2 -12.85 2.47 12.84
C ARG A 2 -11.91 1.32 12.45
N VAL A 3 -11.17 1.48 11.35
CA VAL A 3 -10.20 0.48 10.91
C VAL A 3 -9.05 0.46 11.92
N LYS A 4 -8.87 -0.67 12.62
CA LYS A 4 -7.71 -0.89 13.50
C LYS A 4 -6.47 -1.06 12.63
N TRP A 5 -5.35 -0.48 13.00
CA TRP A 5 -4.09 -0.63 12.24
C TRP A 5 -3.39 -1.92 12.67
N ASP A 6 -2.82 -2.65 11.71
CA ASP A 6 -2.08 -3.89 11.92
C ASP A 6 -0.56 -3.66 11.78
N TYR A 7 -0.12 -2.64 11.03
CA TYR A 7 1.31 -2.38 10.79
C TYR A 7 1.73 -0.98 11.25
N PHE A 8 2.25 -0.93 12.48
CA PHE A 8 2.82 0.30 13.08
C PHE A 8 4.32 0.47 12.80
N ASN A 9 4.96 -0.51 12.15
CA ASN A 9 6.38 -0.45 11.82
C ASN A 9 6.64 0.78 10.95
N ARG A 10 7.58 1.62 11.40
CA ARG A 10 8.03 2.78 10.63
C ARG A 10 9.02 2.32 9.57
N VAL A 11 8.77 2.72 8.34
CA VAL A 11 9.66 2.45 7.21
C VAL A 11 10.09 3.77 6.60
N ARG A 12 11.34 3.79 6.12
CA ARG A 12 11.86 4.92 5.35
C ARG A 12 11.05 5.05 4.07
N ILE A 13 10.59 6.26 3.77
CA ILE A 13 9.74 6.54 2.62
C ILE A 13 10.61 6.54 1.36
N PRO A 14 10.36 5.64 0.38
CA PRO A 14 11.02 5.74 -0.92
C PRO A 14 10.63 7.04 -1.60
N GLU A 15 11.59 7.72 -2.26
CA GLU A 15 11.37 9.03 -2.91
C GLU A 15 10.18 9.05 -3.87
N LYS A 16 9.95 7.92 -4.56
CA LYS A 16 8.80 7.73 -5.46
C LYS A 16 7.44 7.96 -4.79
N PHE A 17 7.35 7.73 -3.48
CA PHE A 17 6.09 7.77 -2.72
C PHE A 17 5.96 9.00 -1.81
N THR A 18 6.99 9.85 -1.71
CA THR A 18 6.99 11.01 -0.81
C THR A 18 5.83 11.96 -1.08
N ARG A 19 5.41 12.09 -2.34
CA ARG A 19 4.25 12.90 -2.75
C ARG A 19 2.93 12.51 -2.07
N TYR A 20 2.80 11.26 -1.65
CA TYR A 20 1.61 10.76 -0.97
C TYR A 20 1.66 10.94 0.54
N LEU A 21 2.83 11.19 1.10
CA LEU A 21 3.07 11.23 2.55
C LEU A 21 3.59 12.61 2.97
N TRP A 22 3.01 13.68 2.44
CA TRP A 22 3.43 15.06 2.72
C TRP A 22 3.42 15.43 4.22
N ASP A 23 2.63 14.71 5.04
CA ASP A 23 2.57 14.89 6.49
C ASP A 23 3.76 14.26 7.25
N TYR A 24 4.55 13.44 6.55
CA TYR A 24 5.67 12.67 7.11
C TYR A 24 6.99 13.18 6.52
N LYS A 25 8.04 13.22 7.34
CA LYS A 25 9.38 13.66 6.90
C LYS A 25 10.10 12.53 6.15
N GLU A 26 10.76 11.65 6.90
CA GLU A 26 11.61 10.58 6.33
C GLU A 26 11.02 9.19 6.52
N GLU A 27 10.18 9.03 7.54
CA GLU A 27 9.58 7.75 7.92
C GLU A 27 8.07 7.86 8.05
N ALA A 28 7.37 6.83 7.58
CA ALA A 28 5.94 6.69 7.77
C ALA A 28 5.61 5.28 8.27
N PRO A 29 4.48 5.10 8.97
CA PRO A 29 3.92 3.78 9.22
C PRO A 29 3.71 3.03 7.90
N LEU A 30 4.16 1.78 7.83
CA LEU A 30 4.07 0.96 6.62
C LEU A 30 2.63 0.87 6.10
N GLU A 31 1.65 0.73 6.99
CA GLU A 31 0.25 0.69 6.60
C GLU A 31 -0.20 1.95 5.89
N MET A 32 0.23 3.12 6.38
CA MET A 32 -0.11 4.40 5.79
C MET A 32 0.57 4.59 4.43
N LEU A 33 1.84 4.20 4.30
CA LEU A 33 2.56 4.22 3.02
C LEU A 33 1.82 3.40 1.97
N ILE A 34 1.57 2.12 2.27
CA ILE A 34 0.89 1.21 1.35
C ILE A 34 -0.51 1.73 1.04
N PHE A 35 -1.30 2.08 2.06
CA PHE A 35 -2.66 2.55 1.88
C PHE A 35 -2.74 3.77 0.95
N ARG A 36 -1.89 4.78 1.15
CA ARG A 36 -1.92 5.99 0.33
C ARG A 36 -1.45 5.72 -1.10
N VAL A 37 -0.43 4.87 -1.29
CA VAL A 37 -0.02 4.44 -2.65
C VAL A 37 -1.15 3.67 -3.33
N LEU A 38 -1.85 2.78 -2.64
CA LEU A 38 -2.99 2.06 -3.24
C LEU A 38 -4.18 2.96 -3.57
N LYS A 39 -4.36 4.06 -2.83
CA LYS A 39 -5.47 5.00 -3.01
C LYS A 39 -5.21 6.03 -4.10
N TYR A 40 -3.98 6.54 -4.19
CA TYR A 40 -3.62 7.69 -5.03
C TYR A 40 -2.54 7.38 -6.09
N GLY A 41 -1.87 6.23 -5.98
CA GLY A 41 -0.86 5.73 -6.91
C GLY A 41 -1.41 5.46 -8.31
N ASN A 42 -0.54 5.61 -9.30
CA ASN A 42 -0.77 5.04 -10.62
C ASN A 42 -0.45 3.53 -10.64
N PHE A 43 -0.69 2.87 -11.76
CA PHE A 43 -0.49 1.42 -11.89
C PHE A 43 0.95 0.97 -11.57
N GLU A 44 1.95 1.70 -12.06
CA GLU A 44 3.36 1.37 -11.85
C GLU A 44 3.80 1.55 -10.40
N GLU A 45 3.29 2.57 -9.71
CA GLU A 45 3.53 2.79 -8.29
C GLU A 45 2.88 1.71 -7.42
N ILE A 46 1.64 1.35 -7.77
CA ILE A 46 0.91 0.26 -7.11
C ILE A 46 1.64 -1.08 -7.30
N LYS A 47 2.18 -1.33 -8.49
CA LYS A 47 2.99 -2.51 -8.75
C LYS A 47 4.29 -2.50 -7.94
N ALA A 48 4.99 -1.35 -7.92
CA ALA A 48 6.23 -1.22 -7.18
C ALA A 48 6.05 -1.43 -5.67
N ILE A 49 4.99 -0.88 -5.06
CA ILE A 49 4.74 -1.10 -3.62
C ILE A 49 4.34 -2.56 -3.34
N PHE A 50 3.65 -3.22 -4.27
CA PHE A 50 3.35 -4.64 -4.17
C PHE A 50 4.62 -5.49 -4.22
N GLU A 51 5.56 -5.20 -5.12
CA GLU A 51 6.83 -5.91 -5.21
C GLU A 51 7.69 -5.75 -3.95
N LEU A 52 7.67 -4.58 -3.31
CA LEU A 52 8.37 -4.33 -2.06
C LEU A 52 7.74 -5.02 -0.85
N TYR A 53 6.40 -5.04 -0.78
CA TYR A 53 5.64 -5.53 0.37
C TYR A 53 4.44 -6.36 -0.05
N PRO A 54 4.62 -7.55 -0.67
CA PRO A 54 3.53 -8.27 -1.33
C PRO A 54 2.45 -8.74 -0.35
N GLU A 55 2.85 -9.24 0.82
CA GLU A 55 1.92 -9.76 1.83
C GLU A 55 1.14 -8.64 2.53
N GLN A 56 1.83 -7.56 2.91
CA GLN A 56 1.24 -6.41 3.57
C GLN A 56 0.32 -5.65 2.61
N THR A 57 0.75 -5.47 1.36
CA THR A 57 -0.05 -4.85 0.30
C THR A 57 -1.34 -5.62 0.05
N TYR A 58 -1.28 -6.96 -0.01
CA TYR A 58 -2.47 -7.80 -0.13
C TYR A 58 -3.44 -7.60 1.03
N LYS A 59 -2.95 -7.69 2.28
CA LYS A 59 -3.78 -7.54 3.48
C LYS A 59 -4.44 -6.16 3.55
N ILE A 60 -3.68 -5.10 3.33
CA ILE A 60 -4.18 -3.72 3.35
C ILE A 60 -5.20 -3.49 2.24
N ALA A 61 -4.94 -3.97 1.02
CA ALA A 61 -5.88 -3.85 -0.09
C ALA A 61 -7.23 -4.52 0.20
N MET A 62 -7.24 -5.65 0.90
CA MET A 62 -8.48 -6.36 1.26
C MET A 62 -9.19 -5.73 2.45
N LYS A 63 -8.43 -5.17 3.39
CA LYS A 63 -8.92 -4.55 4.62
C LYS A 63 -9.67 -3.24 4.39
N TYR A 64 -9.13 -2.35 3.54
CA TYR A 64 -9.69 -1.02 3.34
C TYR A 64 -10.73 -1.01 2.21
N PRO A 65 -12.00 -0.63 2.49
CA PRO A 65 -13.06 -0.60 1.48
C PRO A 65 -12.84 0.51 0.44
N GLU A 66 -12.18 1.61 0.80
CA GLU A 66 -11.91 2.74 -0.11
C GLU A 66 -10.93 2.44 -1.25
N ILE A 67 -10.20 1.32 -1.19
CA ILE A 67 -9.32 0.92 -2.29
C ILE A 67 -10.16 0.47 -3.49
N LYS A 68 -9.86 1.02 -4.67
CA LYS A 68 -10.62 0.78 -5.89
C LYS A 68 -10.64 -0.73 -6.25
N ARG A 69 -11.78 -1.22 -6.74
CA ARG A 69 -11.95 -2.63 -7.15
C ARG A 69 -10.90 -3.10 -8.16
N GLY A 70 -10.55 -2.25 -9.13
CA GLY A 70 -9.51 -2.56 -10.12
C GLY A 70 -8.12 -2.76 -9.50
N VAL A 71 -7.78 -1.97 -8.48
CA VAL A 71 -6.52 -2.13 -7.72
C VAL A 71 -6.53 -3.46 -6.95
N LYS A 72 -7.65 -3.77 -6.29
CA LYS A 72 -7.82 -5.05 -5.58
C LYS A 72 -7.68 -6.26 -6.52
N PHE A 73 -8.21 -6.16 -7.74
CA PHE A 73 -8.09 -7.22 -8.75
C PHE A 73 -6.62 -7.51 -9.09
N TRP A 74 -5.83 -6.49 -9.40
CA TRP A 74 -4.42 -6.67 -9.74
C TRP A 74 -3.60 -7.23 -8.58
N ILE A 75 -3.81 -6.72 -7.37
CA ILE A 75 -3.11 -7.22 -6.18
C ILE A 75 -3.43 -8.68 -5.90
N LYS A 76 -4.70 -9.10 -6.06
CA LYS A 76 -5.08 -10.52 -5.99
C LYS A 76 -4.36 -11.34 -7.06
N ARG A 77 -4.38 -10.87 -8.31
CA ARG A 77 -3.74 -11.57 -9.43
C ARG A 77 -2.24 -11.76 -9.20
N TRP A 78 -1.53 -10.71 -8.78
CA TRP A 78 -0.10 -10.79 -8.52
C TRP A 78 0.20 -11.67 -7.31
N LYS A 79 -0.63 -11.61 -6.25
CA LYS A 79 -0.47 -12.51 -5.10
C LYS A 79 -0.64 -13.98 -5.49
N SER A 80 -1.60 -14.28 -6.37
CA SER A 80 -1.79 -15.63 -6.90
C SER A 80 -0.63 -16.11 -7.78
N SER A 81 0.12 -15.22 -8.45
CA SER A 81 1.28 -15.61 -9.26
C SER A 81 2.58 -15.83 -8.45
N LEU A 82 2.59 -15.50 -7.16
CA LEU A 82 3.73 -15.74 -6.26
C LEU A 82 3.68 -17.13 -5.60
N ASN A 83 2.57 -17.84 -5.73
CA ASN A 83 2.36 -19.22 -5.27
C ASN A 83 2.39 -20.16 -6.48
#